data_AF-A0A6A6IGA5-F1
#
_entry.id   AF-A0A6A6IGA5-F1
#
_cell.length_a   1.000
_cell.length_b   1.000
_cell.length_c   1.000
_cell.angle_alpha   90.00
_cell.angle_beta   90.00
_cell.angle_gamma   90.00
#
_symmetry.space_group_name_H-M   'P 1'
#
loop_
_entity.id
_entity.type
_entity.pdbx_description
1 polymer ?
#
loop_
_entity_poly.entity_id
_entity_poly.type
_entity_poly.pdbx_seq_one_letter_code
_entity_poly.pdbx_strand_id
1 'polypeptide(L)'
;MADAPLLGGANDTTRSTGSHRHNARSVDSHLGILRSIFKLFYTGLIAPADTTYATIMVLLNCPDPDERDKLTMQWRDHKLNELSFIGVTSPLTAVCLVSTGSWPEISSKPWFIKAIWYCGIVFAVFSVLTAAQQSLRLHRLSAHRNGLHYIRLCLVRDRKRLDSEEGQLKLVPRPFQVWSWQSSMVFLLMAVACLILGMLVLLWTAVIEDGRGIVWDEDAKLATTFTVVLVASIAFLLASQVSMMVGVAVD
;
A
#
# COMPACT_ATOMS: atom_id res chain seq x y z
N MET A 1 -51.95 13.96 59.10
CA MET A 1 -53.24 14.33 58.49
C MET A 1 -52.90 15.34 57.40
N ALA A 2 -52.74 14.86 56.16
CA ALA A 2 -53.80 14.86 55.13
C ALA A 2 -53.92 16.28 54.53
N ASP A 3 -53.84 16.57 53.23
CA ASP A 3 -53.72 15.84 51.96
C ASP A 3 -53.21 16.87 50.91
N ALA A 4 -52.59 16.41 49.82
CA ALA A 4 -52.53 17.17 48.56
C ALA A 4 -53.93 17.11 47.90
N PRO A 5 -54.37 18.02 46.98
CA PRO A 5 -53.80 18.04 45.61
C PRO A 5 -53.99 19.32 44.72
N LEU A 6 -53.24 19.32 43.60
CA LEU A 6 -53.63 19.69 42.22
C LEU A 6 -53.79 21.15 41.69
N LEU A 7 -53.05 21.36 40.58
CA LEU A 7 -53.39 22.01 39.29
C LEU A 7 -52.92 23.45 39.00
N GLY A 8 -52.12 23.56 37.93
CA GLY A 8 -52.24 24.63 36.94
C GLY A 8 -50.92 25.23 36.45
N GLY A 9 -50.40 24.76 35.31
CA GLY A 9 -49.29 25.43 34.63
C GLY A 9 -48.64 24.61 33.52
N ALA A 10 -49.40 24.37 32.45
CA ALA A 10 -48.91 23.75 31.21
C ALA A 10 -47.75 24.56 30.62
N ASN A 11 -46.65 23.90 30.26
CA ASN A 11 -45.66 24.47 29.37
C ASN A 11 -45.16 23.40 28.39
N ASP A 12 -45.92 23.25 27.31
CA ASP A 12 -45.53 22.52 26.11
C ASP A 12 -44.32 23.22 25.46
N THR A 13 -43.17 22.56 25.48
CA THR A 13 -42.00 22.92 24.67
C THR A 13 -41.55 21.72 23.84
N THR A 14 -42.42 21.25 22.95
CA THR A 14 -42.03 20.45 21.80
C THR A 14 -41.75 21.37 20.61
N ARG A 15 -40.49 21.72 20.37
CA ARG A 15 -40.07 22.30 19.09
C ARG A 15 -38.63 21.91 18.72
N SER A 16 -38.57 20.95 17.78
CA SER A 16 -37.57 20.77 16.72
C SER A 16 -36.08 20.77 17.08
N THR A 17 -35.51 19.59 17.29
CA THR A 17 -34.09 19.30 17.00
C THR A 17 -34.01 18.09 16.06
N GLY A 18 -34.25 18.34 14.78
CA GLY A 18 -34.24 17.30 13.76
C GLY A 18 -33.72 17.84 12.44
N SER A 19 -32.44 18.21 12.36
CA SER A 19 -31.78 18.42 11.05
C SER A 19 -30.24 18.52 11.13
N HIS A 20 -29.54 17.55 11.76
CA HIS A 20 -28.07 17.48 11.64
C HIS A 20 -27.49 16.06 11.54
N ARG A 21 -28.34 15.05 11.28
CA ARG A 21 -27.91 13.63 11.27
C ARG A 21 -27.58 13.07 9.87
N HIS A 22 -27.78 13.84 8.80
CA HIS A 22 -27.65 13.33 7.43
C HIS A 22 -26.23 13.48 6.82
N ASN A 23 -25.41 14.43 7.30
CA ASN A 23 -24.07 14.65 6.73
C ASN A 23 -23.00 13.66 7.24
N ALA A 24 -23.13 13.12 8.46
CA ALA A 24 -22.15 12.17 9.00
C ALA A 24 -22.11 10.84 8.23
N ARG A 25 -23.27 10.39 7.72
CA ARG A 25 -23.40 9.09 7.03
C ARG A 25 -22.73 9.05 5.66
N SER A 26 -22.66 10.19 4.96
CA SER A 26 -22.00 10.28 3.65
C SER A 26 -20.47 10.24 3.78
N VAL A 27 -19.90 10.99 4.74
CA VAL A 27 -18.45 11.03 4.95
C VAL A 27 -17.91 9.67 5.41
N ASP A 28 -18.64 8.97 6.29
CA ASP A 28 -18.29 7.61 6.71
C ASP A 28 -18.31 6.60 5.56
N SER A 29 -19.19 6.78 4.56
CA SER A 29 -19.25 5.91 3.39
C SER A 29 -18.02 6.08 2.46
N HIS A 30 -17.60 7.32 2.22
CA HIS A 30 -16.40 7.61 1.41
C HIS A 30 -15.11 7.16 2.12
N LEU A 31 -15.01 7.36 3.43
CA LEU A 31 -13.90 6.85 4.25
C LEU A 31 -13.91 5.32 4.33
N GLY A 32 -15.08 4.68 4.37
CA GLY A 32 -15.22 3.23 4.34
C GLY A 32 -14.77 2.61 3.02
N ILE A 33 -15.11 3.25 1.89
CA ILE A 33 -14.64 2.85 0.55
C ILE A 33 -13.14 3.07 0.43
N LEU A 34 -12.62 4.24 0.80
CA LEU A 34 -11.18 4.51 0.80
C LEU A 34 -10.42 3.56 1.70
N ARG A 35 -10.94 3.23 2.89
CA ARG A 35 -10.34 2.26 3.81
C ARG A 35 -10.40 0.85 3.26
N SER A 36 -11.46 0.49 2.53
CA SER A 36 -11.58 -0.83 1.88
C SER A 36 -10.66 -0.94 0.67
N ILE A 37 -10.49 0.14 -0.11
CA ILE A 37 -9.50 0.25 -1.19
C ILE A 37 -8.10 0.20 -0.59
N PHE A 38 -7.78 1.04 0.40
CA PHE A 38 -6.49 0.97 1.09
C PHE A 38 -6.26 -0.40 1.71
N LYS A 39 -7.28 -1.06 2.26
CA LYS A 39 -7.17 -2.43 2.78
C LYS A 39 -7.00 -3.44 1.65
N LEU A 40 -7.65 -3.31 0.50
CA LEU A 40 -7.41 -4.19 -0.67
C LEU A 40 -6.05 -3.95 -1.31
N PHE A 41 -5.55 -2.72 -1.35
CA PHE A 41 -4.20 -2.39 -1.77
C PHE A 41 -3.17 -2.88 -0.73
N TYR A 42 -3.45 -2.70 0.56
CA TYR A 42 -2.57 -3.14 1.64
C TYR A 42 -2.63 -4.67 1.87
N THR A 43 -3.75 -5.32 1.55
CA THR A 43 -4.01 -6.76 1.71
C THR A 43 -4.05 -7.49 0.36
N GLY A 44 -3.70 -6.84 -0.75
CA GLY A 44 -3.56 -7.47 -2.07
C GLY A 44 -2.21 -7.16 -2.69
N LEU A 45 -1.79 -5.89 -2.64
CA LEU A 45 -0.47 -5.43 -3.09
C LEU A 45 0.60 -5.51 -1.98
N ILE A 46 0.22 -5.36 -0.70
CA ILE A 46 1.11 -5.51 0.48
C ILE A 46 0.82 -6.81 1.30
N ALA A 47 -0.20 -7.60 0.91
CA ALA A 47 -0.35 -9.00 1.35
C ALA A 47 0.67 -10.03 0.82
N PRO A 48 1.70 -9.66 0.01
CA PRO A 48 2.89 -10.46 -0.01
C PRO A 48 3.48 -10.64 1.39
N ALA A 49 3.18 -9.80 2.39
CA ALA A 49 3.65 -10.06 3.74
C ALA A 49 3.16 -11.41 4.30
N ASP A 50 1.91 -11.80 4.11
CA ASP A 50 1.39 -13.08 4.61
C ASP A 50 1.88 -14.27 3.77
N THR A 51 1.89 -14.15 2.43
CA THR A 51 2.40 -15.22 1.56
C THR A 51 3.92 -15.33 1.64
N THR A 52 4.67 -14.23 1.70
CA THR A 52 6.13 -14.21 1.92
C THR A 52 6.45 -14.73 3.31
N TYR A 53 5.68 -14.36 4.33
CA TYR A 53 5.86 -14.89 5.69
C TYR A 53 5.58 -16.39 5.73
N ALA A 54 4.51 -16.87 5.08
CA ALA A 54 4.21 -18.30 4.96
C ALA A 54 5.30 -19.06 4.21
N THR A 55 5.77 -18.54 3.06
CA THR A 55 6.88 -19.13 2.31
C THR A 55 8.16 -19.18 3.13
N ILE A 56 8.50 -18.10 3.86
CA ILE A 56 9.65 -18.10 4.77
C ILE A 56 9.45 -19.10 5.92
N MET A 57 8.23 -19.25 6.43
CA MET A 57 7.91 -20.22 7.48
C MET A 57 8.09 -21.67 7.00
N VAL A 58 7.64 -22.00 5.79
CA VAL A 58 7.85 -23.32 5.16
C VAL A 58 9.34 -23.55 4.89
N LEU A 59 10.03 -22.56 4.34
CA LEU A 59 11.47 -22.60 4.06
C LEU A 59 12.32 -22.77 5.31
N LEU A 60 11.89 -22.26 6.47
CA LEU A 60 12.61 -22.42 7.73
C LEU A 60 12.32 -23.76 8.42
N ASN A 61 11.13 -24.30 8.26
CA ASN A 61 10.65 -25.50 8.97
C ASN A 61 10.63 -26.78 8.11
N CYS A 62 11.12 -26.72 6.87
CA CYS A 62 11.27 -27.90 6.02
C CYS A 62 12.15 -28.98 6.73
N PRO A 63 11.65 -30.23 6.87
CA PRO A 63 12.37 -31.29 7.59
C PRO A 63 13.65 -31.75 6.90
N ASP A 64 13.62 -31.81 5.56
CA ASP A 64 14.74 -32.27 4.75
C ASP A 64 15.77 -31.15 4.54
N PRO A 65 17.05 -31.34 4.95
CA PRO A 65 18.07 -30.32 4.78
C PRO A 65 18.31 -29.93 3.31
N ASP A 66 18.23 -30.88 2.38
CA ASP A 66 18.53 -30.63 0.96
C ASP A 66 17.40 -29.84 0.29
N GLU A 67 16.13 -30.22 0.55
CA GLU A 67 14.97 -29.46 0.12
C GLU A 67 14.95 -28.05 0.72
N ARG A 68 15.31 -27.90 2.00
CA ARG A 68 15.40 -26.60 2.67
C ARG A 68 16.43 -25.67 2.01
N ASP A 69 17.56 -26.23 1.60
CA ASP A 69 18.61 -25.49 0.88
C ASP A 69 18.12 -25.07 -0.50
N LYS A 70 17.45 -25.98 -1.22
CA LYS A 70 16.83 -25.68 -2.53
C LYS A 70 15.79 -24.57 -2.44
N LEU A 71 14.88 -24.62 -1.47
CA LEU A 71 13.88 -23.58 -1.23
C LEU A 71 14.54 -22.24 -0.89
N THR A 72 15.60 -22.25 -0.08
CA THR A 72 16.38 -21.04 0.25
C THR A 72 17.05 -20.43 -0.98
N MET A 73 17.58 -21.27 -1.86
CA MET A 73 18.18 -20.84 -3.12
C MET A 73 17.14 -20.20 -4.05
N GLN A 74 15.98 -20.86 -4.21
CA GLN A 74 14.88 -20.34 -5.03
C GLN A 74 14.35 -19.00 -4.50
N TRP A 75 14.13 -18.89 -3.18
CA TRP A 75 13.68 -17.63 -2.56
C TRP A 75 14.67 -16.49 -2.83
N ARG A 76 15.98 -16.75 -2.65
CA ARG A 76 17.03 -15.76 -2.91
C ARG A 76 16.99 -15.29 -4.36
N ASP A 77 16.89 -16.21 -5.30
CA ASP A 77 16.93 -15.90 -6.74
C ASP A 77 15.69 -15.13 -7.18
N HIS A 78 14.51 -15.52 -6.69
CA HIS A 78 13.28 -14.75 -6.90
C HIS A 78 13.38 -13.34 -6.32
N LYS A 79 13.96 -13.20 -5.11
CA LYS A 79 14.11 -11.89 -4.47
C LYS A 79 15.13 -11.01 -5.21
N LEU A 80 16.23 -11.58 -5.71
CA LEU A 80 17.19 -10.85 -6.54
C LEU A 80 16.54 -10.36 -7.85
N ASN A 81 15.73 -11.20 -8.49
CA ASN A 81 15.00 -10.81 -9.71
C ASN A 81 13.99 -9.69 -9.43
N GLU A 82 13.25 -9.77 -8.32
CA GLU A 82 12.35 -8.71 -7.87
C GLU A 82 13.10 -7.38 -7.65
N LEU A 83 14.24 -7.42 -6.97
CA LEU A 83 15.05 -6.23 -6.71
C LEU A 83 15.67 -5.64 -7.98
N SER A 84 16.07 -6.49 -8.93
CA SER A 84 16.55 -6.06 -10.25
C SER A 84 15.45 -5.31 -11.02
N PHE A 85 14.23 -5.86 -11.03
CA PHE A 85 13.06 -5.21 -11.63
C PHE A 85 12.80 -3.84 -10.97
N ILE A 86 12.76 -3.77 -9.64
CA ILE A 86 12.58 -2.50 -8.90
C ILE A 86 13.70 -1.50 -9.22
N GLY A 87 14.93 -1.99 -9.42
CA GLY A 87 16.08 -1.18 -9.82
C GLY A 87 15.91 -0.50 -11.19
N VAL A 88 15.13 -1.09 -12.10
CA VAL A 88 14.81 -0.50 -13.41
C VAL A 88 13.55 0.38 -13.34
N THR A 89 12.51 -0.07 -12.65
CA THR A 89 11.21 0.63 -12.60
C THR A 89 11.25 1.90 -11.75
N SER A 90 12.04 1.93 -10.67
CA SER A 90 12.08 3.09 -9.77
C SER A 90 12.69 4.34 -10.44
N PRO A 91 13.82 4.26 -11.15
CA PRO A 91 14.33 5.40 -11.93
C PRO A 91 13.36 5.89 -13.01
N LEU A 92 12.70 4.98 -13.73
CA LEU A 92 11.68 5.36 -14.73
C LEU A 92 10.53 6.15 -14.09
N THR A 93 10.06 5.69 -12.93
CA THR A 93 9.02 6.39 -12.16
C THR A 93 9.51 7.77 -11.69
N ALA A 94 10.75 7.89 -11.24
CA ALA A 94 11.35 9.16 -10.86
C ALA A 94 11.45 10.13 -12.06
N VAL A 95 11.83 9.62 -13.24
CA VAL A 95 11.87 10.41 -14.48
C VAL A 95 10.48 10.91 -14.84
N CYS A 96 9.45 10.06 -14.78
CA CYS A 96 8.07 10.49 -15.02
C CYS A 96 7.61 11.59 -14.05
N LEU A 97 7.95 11.47 -12.76
CA LEU A 97 7.67 12.48 -11.74
C LEU A 97 8.37 13.81 -12.02
N VAL A 98 9.64 13.79 -12.40
CA VAL A 98 10.38 15.01 -12.73
C VAL A 98 9.84 15.67 -14.01
N SER A 99 9.63 14.88 -15.06
CA SER A 99 9.11 15.37 -16.34
C SER A 99 7.74 16.03 -16.18
N THR A 100 6.82 15.38 -15.48
CA THR A 100 5.50 15.97 -15.22
C THR A 100 5.58 17.14 -14.25
N GLY A 101 6.39 17.05 -13.18
CA GLY A 101 6.56 18.09 -12.17
C GLY A 101 7.20 19.39 -12.66
N SER A 102 7.93 19.33 -13.78
CA SER A 102 8.62 20.49 -14.38
C SER A 102 7.73 21.40 -15.23
N TRP A 103 6.45 21.07 -15.40
CA TRP A 103 5.55 21.89 -16.20
C TRP A 103 5.36 23.29 -15.58
N PRO A 104 5.33 24.36 -16.41
CA PRO A 104 5.18 25.74 -15.94
C PRO A 104 3.92 25.93 -15.08
N GLU A 105 2.85 25.20 -15.43
CA GLU A 105 1.57 25.19 -14.73
C GLU A 105 1.73 24.81 -13.26
N ILE A 106 2.59 23.84 -12.93
CA ILE A 106 2.82 23.36 -11.56
C ILE A 106 3.62 24.37 -10.73
N SER A 107 4.54 25.09 -11.37
CA SER A 107 5.36 26.11 -10.72
C SER A 107 4.53 27.29 -10.20
N SER A 108 3.37 27.55 -10.78
CA SER A 108 2.43 28.59 -10.34
C SER A 108 1.49 28.13 -9.21
N LYS A 109 1.35 26.81 -9.01
CA LYS A 109 0.40 26.23 -8.04
C LYS A 109 0.86 26.32 -6.58
N PRO A 110 -0.08 26.13 -5.62
CA PRO A 110 0.21 26.11 -4.18
C PRO A 110 1.29 25.10 -3.76
N TRP A 111 1.94 25.37 -2.63
CA TRP A 111 3.09 24.59 -2.13
C TRP A 111 2.76 23.11 -1.88
N PHE A 112 1.53 22.77 -1.50
CA PHE A 112 1.14 21.39 -1.20
C PHE A 112 1.14 20.51 -2.47
N ILE A 113 0.81 21.09 -3.63
CA ILE A 113 0.86 20.41 -4.93
C ILE A 113 2.32 20.15 -5.27
N LYS A 114 3.23 21.10 -5.06
CA LYS A 114 4.66 20.88 -5.29
C LYS A 114 5.23 19.80 -4.35
N ALA A 115 4.79 19.80 -3.09
CA ALA A 115 5.25 18.85 -2.09
C ALA A 115 4.97 17.38 -2.48
N ILE A 116 3.80 17.06 -3.05
CA ILE A 116 3.48 15.65 -3.40
C ILE A 116 4.39 15.10 -4.52
N TRP A 117 4.84 15.94 -5.46
CA TRP A 117 5.82 15.54 -6.48
C TRP A 117 7.21 15.35 -5.87
N TYR A 118 7.67 16.28 -5.05
CA TYR A 118 8.98 16.15 -4.39
C TYR A 118 9.02 14.92 -3.47
N CYS A 119 7.95 14.66 -2.71
CA CYS A 119 7.83 13.44 -1.91
C CYS A 119 7.85 12.18 -2.79
N GLY A 120 7.16 12.18 -3.93
CA GLY A 120 7.22 11.07 -4.89
C GLY A 120 8.63 10.79 -5.41
N ILE A 121 9.39 11.84 -5.74
CA ILE A 121 10.78 11.72 -6.21
C ILE A 121 11.65 11.11 -5.11
N VAL A 122 11.52 11.60 -3.87
CA VAL A 122 12.23 11.06 -2.71
C VAL A 122 11.91 9.57 -2.54
N PHE A 123 10.63 9.17 -2.56
CA PHE A 123 10.27 7.75 -2.46
C PHE A 123 10.84 6.90 -3.60
N ALA A 124 10.87 7.40 -4.83
CA ALA A 124 11.46 6.67 -5.96
C ALA A 124 12.98 6.49 -5.80
N VAL A 125 13.69 7.51 -5.32
CA VAL A 125 15.14 7.44 -5.05
C VAL A 125 15.43 6.48 -3.89
N PHE A 126 14.65 6.53 -2.81
CA PHE A 126 14.81 5.61 -1.69
C PHE A 126 14.47 4.17 -2.08
N SER A 127 13.51 3.95 -2.99
CA SER A 127 13.20 2.64 -3.56
C SER A 127 14.43 2.04 -4.27
N VAL A 128 15.04 2.76 -5.22
CA VAL A 128 16.21 2.24 -5.95
C VAL A 128 17.42 2.05 -5.03
N LEU A 129 17.65 2.96 -4.08
CA LEU A 129 18.75 2.85 -3.12
C LEU A 129 18.56 1.62 -2.22
N THR A 130 17.34 1.40 -1.73
CA THR A 130 17.00 0.24 -0.91
C THR A 130 17.15 -1.05 -1.71
N ALA A 131 16.68 -1.09 -2.96
CA ALA A 131 16.85 -2.23 -3.86
C ALA A 131 18.33 -2.57 -4.05
N ALA A 132 19.16 -1.58 -4.35
CA ALA A 132 20.60 -1.75 -4.53
C ALA A 132 21.28 -2.27 -3.25
N GLN A 133 20.97 -1.69 -2.09
CA GLN A 133 21.53 -2.13 -0.81
C GLN A 133 21.13 -3.56 -0.46
N GLN A 134 19.89 -3.95 -0.72
CA GLN A 134 19.40 -5.32 -0.49
C GLN A 134 20.06 -6.30 -1.45
N SER A 135 20.17 -5.98 -2.74
CA SER A 135 20.86 -6.81 -3.74
C SER A 135 22.33 -7.03 -3.40
N LEU A 136 23.05 -5.97 -3.02
CA LEU A 136 24.46 -6.08 -2.63
C LEU A 136 24.65 -6.96 -1.39
N ARG A 137 23.81 -6.78 -0.37
CA ARG A 137 23.85 -7.62 0.83
C ARG A 137 23.58 -9.08 0.50
N LEU A 138 22.58 -9.34 -0.33
CA LEU A 138 22.17 -10.69 -0.71
C LEU A 138 23.23 -11.37 -1.61
N HIS A 139 23.86 -10.62 -2.52
CA HIS A 139 24.98 -11.10 -3.33
C HIS A 139 26.20 -11.45 -2.47
N ARG A 140 26.56 -10.58 -1.51
CA ARG A 140 27.65 -10.85 -0.55
C ARG A 140 27.38 -12.07 0.33
N LEU A 141 26.13 -12.23 0.79
CA LEU A 141 25.68 -13.42 1.53
C LEU A 141 25.78 -14.69 0.67
N SER A 142 25.40 -14.59 -0.60
CA SER A 142 25.44 -15.73 -1.54
C SER A 142 26.86 -16.17 -1.91
N ALA A 143 27.85 -15.28 -1.86
CA ALA A 143 29.24 -15.60 -2.16
C ALA A 143 29.95 -16.36 -1.01
N HIS A 144 29.33 -16.47 0.16
CA HIS A 144 29.92 -17.18 1.30
C HIS A 144 29.71 -18.70 1.18
N ARG A 145 30.72 -19.51 1.57
CA ARG A 145 30.66 -20.98 1.56
C ARG A 145 29.41 -21.59 2.22
N ASN A 146 28.86 -20.92 3.23
CA ASN A 146 27.64 -21.30 3.96
C ASN A 146 26.54 -20.24 3.78
N GLY A 147 26.49 -19.57 2.63
CA GLY A 147 25.63 -18.41 2.38
C GLY A 147 24.15 -18.66 2.66
N LEU A 148 23.65 -19.84 2.28
CA LEU A 148 22.25 -20.23 2.51
C LEU A 148 21.94 -20.40 4.00
N HIS A 149 22.91 -20.84 4.81
CA HIS A 149 22.74 -20.94 6.26
C HIS A 149 22.67 -19.55 6.90
N TYR A 150 23.52 -18.62 6.47
CA TYR A 150 23.50 -17.23 6.96
C TYR A 150 22.24 -16.48 6.54
N ILE A 151 21.72 -16.70 5.34
CA ILE A 151 20.44 -16.13 4.89
C ILE A 151 19.31 -16.57 5.83
N ARG A 152 19.27 -17.87 6.18
CA ARG A 152 18.30 -18.42 7.13
C ARG A 152 18.48 -17.86 8.54
N LEU A 153 19.72 -17.76 9.03
CA LEU A 153 20.01 -17.12 10.32
C LEU A 153 19.57 -15.66 10.35
N CYS A 154 19.73 -14.94 9.23
CA CYS A 154 19.18 -13.60 9.12
C CYS A 154 17.67 -13.67 9.31
N LEU A 155 16.93 -14.53 8.61
CA LEU A 155 15.45 -14.57 8.61
C LEU A 155 14.80 -14.98 9.95
N VAL A 156 15.53 -15.64 10.86
CA VAL A 156 15.00 -16.22 12.12
C VAL A 156 15.00 -15.20 13.26
N ARG A 157 13.88 -15.07 14.01
CA ARG A 157 13.84 -14.19 15.19
C ARG A 157 14.45 -14.79 16.43
N ASP A 158 14.00 -16.00 16.69
CA ASP A 158 14.11 -16.72 17.94
C ASP A 158 13.87 -18.19 17.60
N ARG A 159 14.63 -19.10 18.23
CA ARG A 159 14.23 -20.51 18.32
C ARG A 159 13.16 -20.60 19.41
N LYS A 160 11.95 -20.14 19.14
CA LYS A 160 10.83 -20.36 20.06
C LYS A 160 10.29 -21.77 19.83
N ARG A 161 10.23 -22.56 20.90
CA ARG A 161 9.52 -23.84 20.92
C ARG A 161 8.03 -23.50 20.88
N LEU A 162 7.41 -23.46 19.70
CA LEU A 162 5.95 -23.52 19.64
C LEU A 162 5.55 -24.94 20.04
N ASP A 163 4.70 -25.05 21.05
CA ASP A 163 4.01 -26.31 21.40
C ASP A 163 3.10 -26.71 20.22
N SER A 164 3.66 -27.42 19.25
CA SER A 164 2.91 -28.40 18.47
C SER A 164 3.05 -29.75 19.17
N GLU A 165 1.98 -30.52 19.18
CA GLU A 165 1.83 -31.82 19.87
C GLU A 165 2.93 -32.87 19.55
N GLU A 166 3.83 -32.59 18.61
CA GLU A 166 4.95 -33.45 18.19
C GLU A 166 6.35 -32.99 18.69
N GLY A 167 6.45 -31.97 19.53
CA GLY A 167 7.73 -31.60 20.17
C GLY A 167 8.82 -31.04 19.25
N GLN A 168 8.51 -30.73 17.98
CA GLN A 168 9.46 -30.15 17.03
C GLN A 168 9.61 -28.62 17.22
N LEU A 169 10.85 -28.14 17.23
CA LEU A 169 11.20 -26.72 17.34
C LEU A 169 10.82 -25.96 16.05
N LYS A 170 9.66 -25.29 16.02
CA LYS A 170 9.29 -24.43 14.88
C LYS A 170 10.03 -23.08 14.92
N LEU A 171 10.78 -22.76 13.88
CA LEU A 171 11.44 -21.46 13.74
C LEU A 171 10.42 -20.41 13.26
N VAL A 172 10.36 -19.29 13.97
CA VAL A 172 9.43 -18.18 13.67
C VAL A 172 10.19 -17.03 12.97
N PRO A 173 9.71 -16.53 11.82
CA PRO A 173 10.32 -15.40 11.13
C PRO A 173 10.22 -14.08 11.93
N ARG A 174 11.19 -13.17 11.77
CA ARG A 174 11.09 -11.79 12.30
C ARG A 174 10.09 -10.98 11.45
N PRO A 175 8.92 -10.54 11.97
CA PRO A 175 7.98 -9.76 11.17
C PRO A 175 8.58 -8.43 10.67
N PHE A 176 9.39 -7.77 11.51
CA PHE A 176 10.10 -6.55 11.13
C PHE A 176 11.12 -6.76 9.99
N GLN A 177 11.70 -7.95 9.91
CA GLN A 177 12.66 -8.24 8.87
C GLN A 177 12.00 -8.57 7.55
N VAL A 178 10.88 -9.29 7.57
CA VAL A 178 10.04 -9.46 6.38
C VAL A 178 9.61 -8.09 5.86
N TRP A 179 9.21 -7.18 6.76
CA TRP A 179 8.91 -5.79 6.38
C TRP A 179 10.12 -5.07 5.78
N SER A 180 11.31 -5.24 6.34
CA SER A 180 12.53 -4.67 5.77
C SER A 180 12.89 -5.24 4.40
N TRP A 181 12.56 -6.50 4.10
CA TRP A 181 12.77 -7.09 2.77
C TRP A 181 11.74 -6.62 1.74
N GLN A 182 10.57 -6.14 2.20
CA GLN A 182 9.52 -5.59 1.33
C GLN A 182 9.57 -4.06 1.21
N SER A 183 10.43 -3.38 1.97
CA SER A 183 10.46 -1.91 2.02
C SER A 183 10.75 -1.25 0.67
N SER A 184 11.56 -1.91 -0.18
CA SER A 184 11.88 -1.43 -1.53
C SER A 184 10.63 -1.29 -2.39
N MET A 185 9.79 -2.33 -2.42
CA MET A 185 8.53 -2.34 -3.16
C MET A 185 7.53 -1.33 -2.59
N VAL A 186 7.48 -1.16 -1.27
CA VAL A 186 6.60 -0.18 -0.61
C VAL A 186 6.98 1.25 -1.00
N PHE A 187 8.27 1.59 -1.05
CA PHE A 187 8.70 2.91 -1.49
C PHE A 187 8.35 3.17 -2.96
N LEU A 188 8.52 2.18 -3.84
CA LEU A 188 8.10 2.30 -5.24
C LEU A 188 6.58 2.54 -5.34
N LEU A 189 5.78 1.77 -4.60
CA LEU A 189 4.33 1.92 -4.59
C LEU A 189 3.91 3.31 -4.11
N MET A 190 4.55 3.82 -3.06
CA MET A 190 4.29 5.17 -2.56
C MET A 190 4.66 6.26 -3.58
N ALA A 191 5.75 6.07 -4.34
CA ALA A 191 6.13 6.99 -5.41
C ALA A 191 5.08 7.02 -6.54
N VAL A 192 4.60 5.85 -6.98
CA VAL A 192 3.54 5.73 -7.99
C VAL A 192 2.22 6.32 -7.47
N ALA A 193 1.87 6.08 -6.21
CA ALA A 193 0.68 6.66 -5.59
C ALA A 193 0.76 8.19 -5.54
N CYS A 194 1.91 8.76 -5.15
CA CYS A 194 2.15 10.20 -5.20
C CYS A 194 2.02 10.76 -6.62
N LEU A 195 2.52 10.06 -7.65
CA LEU A 195 2.37 10.46 -9.04
C LEU A 195 0.90 10.52 -9.45
N ILE A 196 0.13 9.46 -9.19
CA ILE A 196 -1.29 9.38 -9.55
C ILE A 196 -2.11 10.45 -8.81
N LEU A 197 -1.91 10.57 -7.49
CA LEU A 197 -2.60 11.56 -6.67
C LEU A 197 -2.23 12.98 -7.09
N GLY A 198 -0.95 13.23 -7.40
CA GLY A 198 -0.50 14.50 -7.95
C GLY A 198 -1.26 14.87 -9.21
N MET A 199 -1.22 14.00 -10.23
CA MET A 199 -1.90 14.23 -11.50
C MET A 199 -3.41 14.46 -11.34
N LEU A 200 -4.06 13.72 -10.44
CA LEU A 200 -5.49 13.88 -10.16
C LEU A 200 -5.78 15.26 -9.55
N VAL A 201 -5.01 15.68 -8.54
CA VAL A 201 -5.18 17.01 -7.93
C VAL A 201 -4.93 18.11 -8.96
N LEU A 202 -3.90 17.98 -9.80
CA LEU A 202 -3.58 18.98 -10.82
C LEU A 202 -4.73 19.18 -11.80
N LEU A 203 -5.27 18.10 -12.37
CA LEU A 203 -6.37 18.17 -13.33
C LEU A 203 -7.63 18.79 -12.71
N TRP A 204 -7.98 18.40 -11.50
CA TRP A 204 -9.15 18.98 -10.84
C TRP A 204 -8.94 20.44 -10.42
N THR A 205 -7.71 20.84 -10.09
CA THR A 205 -7.41 22.25 -9.81
C THR A 205 -7.52 23.13 -11.05
N ALA A 206 -7.19 22.61 -12.23
CA ALA A 206 -7.41 23.33 -13.49
C ALA A 206 -8.90 23.57 -13.74
N VAL A 207 -9.72 22.53 -13.60
CA VAL A 207 -11.20 22.63 -13.75
C VAL A 207 -11.83 23.65 -12.80
N ILE A 208 -11.37 23.71 -11.55
CA ILE A 208 -11.92 24.65 -10.55
C ILE A 208 -11.54 26.10 -10.86
N GLU A 209 -10.33 26.33 -11.37
CA GLU A 209 -9.88 27.68 -11.75
C GLU A 209 -10.63 28.21 -12.98
N ASP A 210 -10.96 27.33 -13.92
CA ASP A 210 -11.65 27.68 -15.17
C ASP A 210 -13.20 27.71 -15.04
N GLY A 211 -13.75 26.98 -14.05
CA GLY A 211 -15.18 26.79 -13.81
C GLY A 211 -16.01 28.01 -13.37
N ARG A 212 -15.56 29.25 -13.62
CA ARG A 212 -16.37 30.47 -13.41
C ARG A 212 -17.49 30.64 -14.45
N GLY A 213 -17.51 29.83 -15.52
CA GLY A 213 -18.63 29.68 -16.44
C GLY A 213 -19.15 28.24 -16.44
N ILE A 214 -20.46 28.05 -16.18
CA ILE A 214 -21.12 26.73 -16.15
C ILE A 214 -21.32 26.24 -17.60
N VAL A 215 -20.23 25.97 -18.31
CA VAL A 215 -20.24 25.30 -19.61
C VAL A 215 -19.23 24.16 -19.50
N TRP A 216 -19.58 23.01 -20.07
CA TRP A 216 -18.77 21.80 -20.04
C TRP A 216 -17.47 22.01 -20.85
N ASP A 217 -16.49 22.63 -20.20
CA ASP A 217 -15.25 23.12 -20.80
C ASP A 217 -14.25 21.99 -21.08
N GLU A 218 -13.29 22.24 -21.97
CA GLU A 218 -12.29 21.25 -22.41
C GLU A 218 -11.50 20.64 -21.23
N ASP A 219 -11.15 21.46 -20.24
CA ASP A 219 -10.47 21.02 -19.01
C ASP A 219 -11.33 20.06 -18.18
N ALA A 220 -12.65 20.30 -18.12
CA ALA A 220 -13.58 19.41 -17.44
C ALA A 220 -13.67 18.06 -18.16
N LYS A 221 -13.63 18.03 -19.50
CA LYS A 221 -13.60 16.77 -20.27
C LYS A 221 -12.31 16.01 -20.00
N LEU A 222 -11.17 16.70 -19.97
CA LEU A 222 -9.86 16.10 -19.72
C LEU A 222 -9.80 15.48 -18.32
N ALA A 223 -10.21 16.20 -17.28
CA ALA A 223 -10.21 15.68 -15.91
C ALA A 223 -11.16 14.48 -15.75
N THR A 224 -12.35 14.54 -16.37
CA THR A 224 -13.34 13.47 -16.31
C THR A 224 -12.85 12.22 -17.06
N THR A 225 -12.28 12.38 -18.25
CA THR A 225 -11.75 11.24 -19.02
C THR A 225 -10.56 10.59 -18.30
N PHE A 226 -9.63 11.38 -17.75
CA PHE A 226 -8.51 10.86 -16.96
C PHE A 226 -8.98 10.06 -15.74
N THR A 227 -9.94 10.59 -14.97
CA THR A 227 -10.45 9.90 -13.78
C THR A 227 -11.19 8.61 -14.13
N VAL A 228 -11.97 8.58 -15.22
CA VAL A 228 -12.64 7.36 -15.70
C VAL A 228 -11.61 6.29 -16.07
N VAL A 229 -10.57 6.65 -16.84
CA VAL A 229 -9.50 5.72 -17.24
C VAL A 229 -8.71 5.22 -16.02
N LEU A 230 -8.42 6.10 -15.06
CA LEU A 230 -7.74 5.73 -13.83
C LEU A 230 -8.56 4.73 -13.00
N VAL A 231 -9.85 5.01 -12.80
CA VAL A 231 -10.75 4.12 -12.05
C VAL A 231 -10.90 2.78 -12.77
N ALA A 232 -11.06 2.76 -14.09
CA ALA A 232 -11.13 1.54 -14.88
C ALA A 232 -9.83 0.71 -14.74
N SER A 233 -8.67 1.38 -14.78
CA SER A 233 -7.37 0.75 -14.62
C SER A 233 -7.18 0.15 -13.22
N ILE A 234 -7.58 0.88 -12.17
CA ILE A 234 -7.57 0.37 -10.78
C ILE A 234 -8.51 -0.82 -10.63
N ALA A 235 -9.72 -0.74 -11.18
CA ALA A 235 -10.68 -1.85 -11.15
C ALA A 235 -10.15 -3.10 -11.85
N PHE A 236 -9.50 -2.92 -13.02
CA PHE A 236 -8.85 -4.01 -13.75
C PHE A 236 -7.70 -4.64 -12.95
N LEU A 237 -6.87 -3.82 -12.29
CA LEU A 237 -5.81 -4.31 -11.42
C LEU A 237 -6.37 -5.12 -10.25
N LEU A 238 -7.39 -4.61 -9.57
CA LEU A 238 -8.03 -5.31 -8.44
C LEU A 238 -8.68 -6.62 -8.90
N ALA A 239 -9.37 -6.63 -10.04
CA ALA A 239 -9.95 -7.84 -10.62
C ALA A 239 -8.86 -8.88 -10.94
N SER A 240 -7.71 -8.44 -11.46
CA SER A 240 -6.56 -9.30 -11.74
C SER A 240 -5.98 -9.90 -10.45
N GLN A 241 -5.84 -9.11 -9.39
CA GLN A 241 -5.37 -9.60 -8.08
C GLN A 241 -6.34 -10.62 -7.48
N VAL A 242 -7.65 -10.35 -7.52
CA VAL A 242 -8.68 -11.29 -7.02
C VAL A 242 -8.66 -12.59 -7.81
N SER A 243 -8.54 -12.52 -9.14
CA SER A 243 -8.44 -13.70 -10.00
C SER A 243 -7.24 -14.59 -9.62
N MET A 244 -6.08 -13.99 -9.36
CA MET A 244 -4.89 -14.73 -8.92
C MET A 244 -5.04 -15.33 -7.52
N MET A 245 -5.72 -14.64 -6.60
CA MET A 245 -5.96 -15.16 -5.25
C MET A 245 -6.93 -16.35 -5.25
N VAL A 246 -7.95 -16.35 -6.13
CA VAL A 246 -8.87 -17.49 -6.27
C VAL A 246 -8.14 -18.75 -6.73
N GLY A 247 -7.14 -18.62 -7.62
CA GLY A 247 -6.35 -19.76 -8.08
C GLY A 247 -5.58 -20.47 -6.96
N VAL A 248 -5.11 -19.74 -5.95
CA VAL A 248 -4.36 -20.31 -4.80
C VAL A 248 -5.27 -21.02 -3.79
N ALA A 249 -6.58 -20.75 -3.81
CA ALA A 249 -7.54 -21.38 -2.89
C ALA A 249 -8.15 -22.70 -3.45
N VAL A 250 -7.85 -23.04 -4.71
CA VAL A 250 -8.40 -24.22 -5.40
C VAL A 250 -7.43 -25.41 -5.37
N ASP A 251 -6.18 -25.20 -4.94
CA ASP A 251 -5.16 -26.25 -4.69
C ASP A 251 -4.97 -26.50 -3.19
#